data_AF-A0A0L0GJL2-F1
#
_entry.id   AF-A0A0L0GJL2-F1
#
_cell.length_a   1.000
_cell.length_b   1.000
_cell.length_c   1.000
_cell.angle_alpha   90.00
_cell.angle_beta   90.00
_cell.angle_gamma   90.00
#
_symmetry.space_group_name_H-M   'P 1'
#
loop_
_entity.id
_entity.type
_entity.pdbx_description
1 polymer ?
#
loop_
_entity_poly.entity_id
_entity_poly.type
_entity_poly.pdbx_seq_one_letter_code
_entity_poly.pdbx_strand_id
1 'polypeptide(L)'
;MSLKTLALVLAMVASPVVMAESLNMDFKARILAETCTFSEVSKNFDFGTAIFPQNILNKNVTATHEISVSSCTAAPQNIKFYLTPVMGSGTATDSENHTVLTTEQSDKGFGILVQMVLTEGSGTASSLTPLPFSIDDALDFSKRSMSGGKIRLDATLMPLKDRDYGAGIRIGSFAAAATLNIVYY
;
A
#
# COMPACT_ATOMS: atom_id res chain seq x y z
N MET A 1 -3.54 35.77 57.23
CA MET A 1 -3.21 36.07 55.82
C MET A 1 -2.52 34.85 55.25
N SER A 2 -3.22 34.07 54.42
CA SER A 2 -2.79 32.73 54.01
C SER A 2 -1.82 32.79 52.83
N LEU A 3 -0.70 32.06 52.96
CA LEU A 3 0.19 31.63 51.90
C LEU A 3 -0.65 30.99 50.77
N LYS A 4 -0.74 31.65 49.62
CA LYS A 4 -1.19 31.00 48.38
C LYS A 4 0.04 30.36 47.75
N THR A 5 0.25 29.10 48.11
CA THR A 5 1.15 28.17 47.43
C THR A 5 0.72 28.09 45.97
N LEU A 6 1.48 28.73 45.09
CA LEU A 6 1.32 28.62 43.64
C LEU A 6 1.82 27.21 43.25
N ALA A 7 0.94 26.21 43.36
CA ALA A 7 1.15 24.91 42.77
C ALA A 7 1.08 25.09 41.25
N LEU A 8 2.21 25.42 40.65
CA LEU A 8 2.42 25.33 39.21
C LEU A 8 2.31 23.84 38.88
N VAL A 9 1.11 23.43 38.50
CA VAL A 9 0.84 22.11 37.91
C VAL A 9 1.74 22.03 36.68
N LEU A 10 2.85 21.31 36.82
CA LEU A 10 3.62 20.80 35.70
C LEU A 10 2.68 19.82 35.00
N ALA A 11 1.88 20.33 34.06
CA ALA A 11 1.25 19.49 33.06
C ALA A 11 2.39 18.94 32.21
N MET A 12 3.01 17.85 32.67
CA MET A 12 3.70 16.94 31.78
C MET A 12 2.63 16.48 30.81
N VAL A 13 2.56 17.14 29.66
CA VAL A 13 1.83 16.64 28.50
C VAL A 13 2.56 15.35 28.17
N ALA A 14 2.05 14.24 28.70
CA ALA A 14 2.47 12.92 28.29
C ALA A 14 2.06 12.82 26.83
N SER A 15 2.95 13.22 25.93
CA SER A 15 2.79 13.02 24.51
C SER A 15 2.50 11.55 24.32
N PRO A 16 1.32 11.15 23.80
CA PRO A 16 1.11 9.76 23.45
C PRO A 16 2.01 9.47 22.25
N VAL A 17 3.22 8.98 22.53
CA VAL A 17 4.18 8.49 21.53
C VAL A 17 4.02 6.98 21.46
N VAL A 18 3.15 6.47 20.59
CA VAL A 18 3.15 5.09 20.07
C VAL A 18 2.12 5.02 18.90
N MET A 19 2.28 4.38 17.73
CA MET A 19 2.97 3.14 17.28
C MET A 19 3.16 3.15 15.74
N ALA A 20 4.00 2.22 15.25
CA ALA A 20 4.33 1.92 13.84
C ALA A 20 3.13 1.70 12.90
N GLU A 21 3.26 2.19 11.67
CA GLU A 21 2.35 1.87 10.56
C GLU A 21 3.02 0.85 9.64
N SER A 22 2.36 -0.28 9.42
CA SER A 22 2.89 -1.37 8.60
C SER A 22 1.81 -1.89 7.68
N LEU A 23 2.09 -1.99 6.38
CA LEU A 23 1.23 -2.73 5.45
C LEU A 23 1.81 -4.12 5.24
N ASN A 24 1.13 -5.12 5.77
CA ASN A 24 1.45 -6.50 5.45
C ASN A 24 0.79 -6.87 4.12
N MET A 25 1.55 -6.94 3.02
CA MET A 25 1.01 -7.38 1.74
C MET A 25 1.43 -8.83 1.42
N ASP A 26 0.46 -9.73 1.32
CA ASP A 26 0.69 -11.10 0.90
C ASP A 26 0.61 -11.19 -0.64
N PHE A 27 1.68 -11.63 -1.30
CA PHE A 27 1.72 -11.69 -2.76
C PHE A 27 1.25 -13.04 -3.27
N LYS A 28 -0.06 -13.25 -3.31
CA LYS A 28 -0.61 -14.50 -3.85
C LYS A 28 -0.83 -14.39 -5.37
N ALA A 29 0.20 -14.74 -6.13
CA ALA A 29 0.05 -14.99 -7.55
C ALA A 29 -0.92 -16.19 -7.76
N ARG A 30 -2.05 -15.97 -8.45
CA ARG A 30 -2.93 -17.05 -8.89
C ARG A 30 -2.38 -17.65 -10.18
N ILE A 31 -1.92 -18.88 -10.10
CA ILE A 31 -1.28 -19.60 -11.20
C ILE A 31 -2.37 -20.27 -12.07
N LEU A 32 -2.45 -19.91 -13.36
CA LEU A 32 -3.07 -20.71 -14.43
C LEU A 32 -1.94 -21.18 -15.38
N ALA A 33 -2.19 -22.24 -16.15
CA ALA A 33 -1.21 -23.18 -16.75
C ALA A 33 0.01 -22.64 -17.55
N GLU A 34 0.16 -21.34 -17.78
CA GLU A 34 1.38 -20.68 -18.25
C GLU A 34 1.95 -19.81 -17.13
N THR A 35 3.15 -20.12 -16.64
CA THR A 35 3.54 -19.68 -15.29
C THR A 35 4.93 -19.07 -15.27
N CYS A 36 5.05 -17.83 -14.81
CA CYS A 36 6.32 -17.32 -14.33
C CYS A 36 6.46 -17.53 -12.83
N THR A 37 7.69 -17.83 -12.39
CA THR A 37 8.09 -17.86 -10.99
C THR A 37 8.69 -16.51 -10.61
N PHE A 38 8.35 -16.01 -9.43
CA PHE A 38 8.85 -14.73 -8.92
C PHE A 38 9.89 -14.98 -7.82
N SER A 39 10.79 -14.01 -7.60
CA SER A 39 11.84 -14.08 -6.57
C SER A 39 11.30 -14.17 -5.14
N GLU A 40 10.04 -13.79 -4.94
CA GLU A 40 9.34 -13.86 -3.66
C GLU A 40 7.82 -14.02 -3.88
N VAL A 41 7.13 -14.44 -2.82
CA VAL A 41 5.66 -14.67 -2.80
C VAL A 41 4.96 -13.87 -1.71
N SER A 42 5.68 -12.98 -1.02
CA SER A 42 5.13 -12.12 0.03
C SER A 42 6.09 -10.96 0.32
N LYS A 43 5.57 -9.79 0.69
CA LYS A 43 6.38 -8.65 1.11
C LYS A 43 5.60 -7.75 2.06
N ASN A 44 6.16 -7.56 3.25
CA ASN A 44 5.70 -6.55 4.18
C ASN A 44 6.31 -5.19 3.80
N PHE A 45 5.48 -4.17 3.60
CA PHE A 45 5.89 -2.79 3.42
C PHE A 45 5.83 -2.08 4.77
N ASP A 46 7.01 -1.81 5.33
CA ASP A 46 7.14 -1.06 6.57
C ASP A 46 7.26 0.44 6.23
N PHE A 47 6.33 1.25 6.74
CA PHE A 47 6.34 2.71 6.59
C PHE A 47 7.03 3.39 7.78
N GLY A 48 7.49 2.59 8.75
CA GLY A 48 8.17 3.04 9.95
C GLY A 48 7.25 3.64 11.00
N THR A 49 7.86 4.11 12.08
CA THR A 49 7.21 4.95 13.09
C THR A 49 7.22 6.39 12.62
N ALA A 50 6.20 6.81 11.88
CA ALA A 50 6.05 8.23 11.61
C ALA A 50 5.41 8.92 12.83
N ILE A 51 6.07 9.97 13.32
CA ILE A 51 5.50 10.86 14.32
C ILE A 51 4.53 11.74 13.55
N PHE A 52 3.22 11.53 13.74
CA PHE A 52 2.16 12.16 12.94
C PHE A 52 1.54 13.38 13.60
N PRO A 53 2.15 14.57 13.51
CA PRO A 53 1.43 15.83 13.58
C PRO A 53 1.54 16.50 12.21
N GLN A 54 0.39 16.75 11.57
CA GLN A 54 0.25 17.70 10.45
C GLN A 54 1.00 17.39 9.13
N ASN A 55 2.01 16.51 9.12
CA ASN A 55 2.93 16.38 7.98
C ASN A 55 2.49 15.39 6.89
N ILE A 56 1.54 14.46 7.12
CA ILE A 56 0.94 13.69 5.99
C ILE A 56 0.04 14.59 5.14
N LEU A 57 -0.56 15.66 5.71
CA LEU A 57 -1.28 16.64 4.88
C LEU A 57 -0.38 17.26 3.81
N ASN A 58 0.95 17.19 3.98
CA ASN A 58 1.93 17.83 3.09
C ASN A 58 2.98 16.87 2.49
N LYS A 59 2.99 15.57 2.83
CA LYS A 59 4.02 14.65 2.32
C LYS A 59 3.55 13.20 2.27
N ASN A 60 3.43 12.69 1.06
CA ASN A 60 3.19 11.27 0.78
C ASN A 60 4.38 10.45 1.28
N VAL A 61 4.10 9.37 2.01
CA VAL A 61 5.12 8.40 2.45
C VAL A 61 5.00 7.17 1.55
N THR A 62 6.04 6.92 0.75
CA THR A 62 6.07 5.82 -0.22
C THR A 62 7.14 4.80 0.15
N ALA A 63 6.75 3.53 0.16
CA ALA A 63 7.63 2.38 0.24
C ALA A 63 7.66 1.68 -1.13
N THR A 64 8.85 1.51 -1.70
CA THR A 64 9.05 0.88 -3.01
C THR A 64 9.66 -0.50 -2.85
N HIS A 65 9.20 -1.46 -3.65
CA HIS A 65 9.74 -2.80 -3.70
C HIS A 65 9.79 -3.34 -5.13
N GLU A 66 10.85 -4.07 -5.48
CA GLU A 66 11.01 -4.70 -6.79
C GLU A 66 10.98 -6.22 -6.66
N ILE A 67 10.17 -6.86 -7.52
CA ILE A 67 10.02 -8.31 -7.62
C ILE A 67 10.59 -8.73 -8.97
N SER A 68 11.57 -9.63 -8.97
CA SER A 68 12.17 -10.14 -10.20
C SER A 68 11.45 -11.39 -10.69
N VAL A 69 11.31 -11.54 -12.01
CA VAL A 69 10.82 -12.77 -12.63
C VAL A 69 11.99 -13.74 -12.81
N SER A 70 11.98 -14.85 -12.06
CA SER A 70 13.09 -15.80 -12.02
C SER A 70 13.11 -16.77 -13.20
N SER A 71 11.95 -17.24 -13.65
CA SER A 71 11.81 -18.14 -14.79
C SER A 71 10.37 -18.13 -15.30
N CYS A 72 10.14 -18.53 -16.54
CA CYS A 72 8.81 -18.77 -17.09
C CYS A 72 8.81 -20.09 -17.88
N THR A 73 7.77 -20.91 -17.72
CA THR A 73 7.62 -22.20 -18.43
C THR A 73 7.27 -22.01 -19.92
N ALA A 74 6.75 -20.83 -20.27
CA ALA A 74 6.52 -20.33 -21.63
C ALA A 74 7.01 -18.87 -21.73
N ALA A 75 6.76 -18.19 -22.85
CA ALA A 75 6.90 -16.74 -22.96
C ALA A 75 5.50 -16.09 -22.96
N PRO A 76 4.78 -16.12 -21.81
CA PRO A 76 3.42 -15.61 -21.76
C PRO A 76 3.42 -14.15 -22.24
N GLN A 77 2.53 -13.88 -23.19
CA GLN A 77 2.46 -12.59 -23.87
C GLN A 77 1.37 -11.70 -23.31
N ASN A 78 0.35 -12.26 -22.63
CA ASN A 78 -0.72 -11.45 -22.07
C ASN A 78 -0.85 -11.72 -20.59
N ILE A 79 -0.84 -10.64 -19.83
CA ILE A 79 -0.83 -10.68 -18.38
C ILE A 79 -1.65 -9.54 -17.81
N LYS A 80 -2.44 -9.87 -16.79
CA LYS A 80 -3.28 -8.93 -16.05
C LYS A 80 -2.88 -8.85 -14.59
N PHE A 81 -2.94 -7.65 -14.03
CA PHE A 81 -2.66 -7.38 -12.62
C PHE A 81 -3.81 -6.67 -11.92
N TYR A 82 -4.20 -7.18 -10.75
CA TYR A 82 -5.17 -6.52 -9.87
C TYR A 82 -4.97 -6.96 -8.42
N LEU A 83 -5.50 -6.18 -7.49
CA LEU A 83 -5.47 -6.46 -6.06
C LEU A 83 -6.78 -7.09 -5.59
N THR A 84 -6.71 -7.88 -4.53
CA THR A 84 -7.89 -8.31 -3.76
C THR A 84 -7.62 -8.06 -2.28
N PRO A 85 -8.43 -7.27 -1.57
CA PRO A 85 -8.29 -7.11 -0.13
C PRO A 85 -8.43 -8.45 0.59
N VAL A 86 -7.62 -8.68 1.62
CA VAL A 86 -7.73 -9.86 2.50
C VAL A 86 -8.70 -9.53 3.65
N MET A 87 -9.29 -10.56 4.28
CA MET A 87 -10.13 -10.40 5.48
C MET A 87 -9.44 -9.49 6.51
N GLY A 88 -10.16 -8.54 7.10
CA GLY A 88 -9.57 -7.47 7.92
C GLY A 88 -9.22 -6.20 7.14
N SER A 89 -9.34 -6.20 5.81
CA SER A 89 -9.06 -5.05 4.94
C SER A 89 -10.21 -4.76 3.97
N GLY A 90 -10.33 -3.49 3.59
CA GLY A 90 -11.34 -3.00 2.66
C GLY A 90 -10.75 -2.01 1.66
N THR A 91 -11.63 -1.31 0.93
CA THR A 91 -11.25 -0.22 0.04
C THR A 91 -11.98 1.05 0.42
N ALA A 92 -11.35 2.19 0.13
CA ALA A 92 -11.96 3.51 0.25
C ALA A 92 -11.43 4.42 -0.88
N THR A 93 -11.89 5.66 -0.89
CA THR A 93 -11.41 6.68 -1.83
C THR A 93 -10.48 7.65 -1.10
N ASP A 94 -9.33 7.96 -1.68
CA ASP A 94 -8.42 8.98 -1.16
C ASP A 94 -8.85 10.42 -1.56
N SER A 95 -8.13 11.43 -1.06
CA SER A 95 -8.38 12.83 -1.40
C SER A 95 -8.21 13.18 -2.88
N GLU A 96 -7.49 12.35 -3.64
CA GLU A 96 -7.21 12.51 -5.08
C GLU A 96 -8.18 11.70 -5.96
N ASN A 97 -9.16 11.01 -5.35
CA ASN A 97 -10.14 10.12 -5.98
C ASN A 97 -9.57 8.79 -6.52
N HIS A 98 -8.46 8.32 -5.98
CA HIS A 98 -8.01 6.94 -6.21
C HIS A 98 -8.72 5.97 -5.26
N THR A 99 -8.84 4.71 -5.68
CA THR A 99 -9.22 3.64 -4.77
C THR A 99 -7.99 3.19 -4.00
N VAL A 100 -8.08 3.15 -2.67
CA VAL A 100 -6.98 2.81 -1.77
C VAL A 100 -7.38 1.69 -0.82
N LEU A 101 -6.39 0.90 -0.40
CA LEU A 101 -6.56 -0.18 0.57
C LEU A 101 -6.68 0.40 1.98
N THR A 102 -7.64 -0.08 2.76
CA THR A 102 -7.88 0.35 4.15
C THR A 102 -7.98 -0.86 5.07
N THR A 103 -7.90 -0.61 6.38
CA THR A 103 -8.26 -1.63 7.39
C THR A 103 -9.78 -1.66 7.56
N GLU A 104 -10.35 -2.80 7.98
CA GLU A 104 -11.80 -2.93 8.31
C GLU A 104 -12.26 -1.87 9.33
N GLN A 105 -11.36 -1.41 10.19
CA GLN A 105 -11.57 -0.20 10.99
C GLN A 105 -11.30 1.03 10.12
N SER A 106 -12.29 1.40 9.30
CA SER A 106 -12.25 2.61 8.45
C SER A 106 -12.30 3.91 9.26
N ASP A 107 -12.13 3.86 10.58
CA ASP A 107 -12.03 5.03 11.46
C ASP A 107 -10.67 5.73 11.36
N LYS A 108 -9.71 5.07 10.70
CA LYS A 108 -8.41 5.66 10.36
C LYS A 108 -8.59 6.66 9.22
N GLY A 109 -7.96 7.82 9.33
CA GLY A 109 -8.00 8.86 8.31
C GLY A 109 -7.17 8.54 7.05
N PHE A 110 -6.53 7.37 6.96
CA PHE A 110 -5.57 7.05 5.90
C PHE A 110 -5.86 5.68 5.27
N GLY A 111 -5.40 5.52 4.03
CA GLY A 111 -5.36 4.28 3.28
C GLY A 111 -4.05 4.17 2.51
N ILE A 112 -3.90 3.09 1.74
CA ILE A 112 -2.70 2.83 0.95
C ILE A 112 -3.05 2.73 -0.53
N LEU A 113 -2.50 3.65 -1.30
CA LEU A 113 -2.48 3.56 -2.75
C LEU A 113 -1.32 2.65 -3.16
N VAL A 114 -1.61 1.64 -3.97
CA VAL A 114 -0.58 0.76 -4.52
C VAL A 114 -0.52 1.02 -6.02
N GLN A 115 0.66 1.37 -6.50
CA GLN A 115 0.93 1.59 -7.91
C GLN A 115 1.98 0.60 -8.40
N MET A 116 1.97 0.33 -9.70
CA MET A 116 2.84 -0.65 -10.32
C MET A 116 3.54 -0.09 -11.55
N VAL A 117 4.78 -0.50 -11.74
CA VAL A 117 5.52 -0.42 -13.01
C VAL A 117 5.93 -1.82 -13.41
N LEU A 118 5.67 -2.17 -14.68
CA LEU A 118 6.17 -3.38 -15.29
C LEU A 118 7.38 -3.05 -16.17
N THR A 119 8.50 -3.74 -15.94
CA THR A 119 9.69 -3.66 -16.78
C THR A 119 9.90 -5.01 -17.45
N GLU A 120 9.85 -5.06 -18.77
CA GLU A 120 10.20 -6.26 -19.54
C GLU A 120 11.73 -6.38 -19.61
N GLY A 121 12.29 -7.57 -19.37
CA GLY A 121 13.72 -7.90 -19.56
C GLY A 121 14.72 -6.74 -19.64
N SER A 122 15.32 -6.55 -20.82
CA SER A 122 16.18 -5.40 -21.16
C SER A 122 15.41 -4.24 -21.82
N GLY A 123 14.09 -4.24 -21.71
CA GLY A 123 13.15 -3.41 -22.44
C GLY A 123 12.67 -2.18 -21.66
N THR A 124 11.57 -1.61 -22.14
CA THR A 124 10.99 -0.35 -21.65
C THR A 124 10.08 -0.60 -20.44
N ALA A 125 10.22 0.24 -19.42
CA ALA A 125 9.30 0.26 -18.27
C ALA A 125 7.95 0.90 -18.65
N SER A 126 6.86 0.36 -18.12
CA SER A 126 5.54 0.98 -18.21
C SER A 126 5.47 2.28 -17.39
N SER A 127 4.39 3.04 -17.58
CA SER A 127 4.04 4.12 -16.65
C SER A 127 3.69 3.56 -15.27
N LEU A 128 3.97 4.36 -14.23
CA LEU A 128 3.51 4.09 -12.87
C LEU A 128 1.98 4.22 -12.84
N THR A 129 1.29 3.13 -12.53
CA THR A 129 -0.17 3.05 -12.69
C THR A 129 -0.80 2.47 -11.43
N PRO A 130 -1.88 3.08 -10.86
CA PRO A 130 -2.62 2.51 -9.74
C PRO A 130 -3.13 1.10 -10.03
N LEU A 131 -2.95 0.19 -9.08
CA LEU A 131 -3.50 -1.16 -9.19
C LEU A 131 -5.00 -1.16 -8.83
N PRO A 132 -5.85 -1.71 -9.71
CA PRO A 132 -7.29 -1.85 -9.48
C PRO A 132 -7.58 -2.98 -8.47
N PHE A 133 -8.79 -3.00 -7.92
CA PHE A 133 -9.23 -4.03 -6.95
C PHE A 133 -10.21 -5.06 -7.56
N SER A 134 -10.29 -5.12 -8.88
CA SER A 134 -11.18 -5.99 -9.66
C SER A 134 -10.44 -6.57 -10.86
N ILE A 135 -10.85 -7.77 -11.30
CA ILE A 135 -10.34 -8.38 -12.53
C ILE A 135 -10.84 -7.67 -13.79
N ASP A 136 -12.05 -7.09 -13.74
CA ASP A 136 -12.66 -6.40 -14.89
C ASP A 136 -11.89 -5.12 -15.25
N ASP A 137 -11.32 -4.46 -14.24
CA ASP A 137 -10.52 -3.25 -14.37
C ASP A 137 -9.01 -3.54 -14.38
N ALA A 138 -8.61 -4.81 -14.40
CA ALA A 138 -7.21 -5.23 -14.26
C ALA A 138 -6.29 -4.54 -15.26
N LEU A 139 -5.08 -4.18 -14.82
CA LEU A 139 -4.06 -3.62 -15.70
C LEU A 139 -3.64 -4.69 -16.70
N ASP A 140 -3.93 -4.44 -17.98
CA ASP A 140 -3.71 -5.36 -19.08
C ASP A 140 -2.39 -5.03 -19.81
N PHE A 141 -1.48 -6.01 -19.83
CA PHE A 141 -0.22 -5.96 -20.55
C PHE A 141 -0.20 -7.04 -21.63
N SER A 142 -1.03 -6.86 -22.65
CA SER A 142 -1.04 -7.70 -23.85
C SER A 142 0.22 -7.54 -24.70
N LYS A 143 0.69 -8.64 -25.30
CA LYS A 143 1.91 -8.73 -26.14
C LYS A 143 3.20 -8.29 -25.43
N ARG A 144 3.31 -8.53 -24.12
CA ARG A 144 4.44 -8.17 -23.26
C ARG A 144 5.01 -9.44 -22.64
N SER A 145 6.32 -9.65 -22.76
CA SER A 145 6.97 -10.83 -22.17
C SER A 145 7.44 -10.52 -20.75
N MET A 146 7.04 -11.36 -19.80
CA MET A 146 7.54 -11.28 -18.42
C MET A 146 8.90 -11.95 -18.23
N SER A 147 9.39 -12.69 -19.23
CA SER A 147 10.64 -13.45 -19.10
C SER A 147 11.83 -12.52 -18.84
N GLY A 148 12.48 -12.69 -17.68
CA GLY A 148 13.59 -11.84 -17.24
C GLY A 148 13.18 -10.42 -16.84
N GLY A 149 11.88 -10.12 -16.78
CA GLY A 149 11.34 -8.84 -16.37
C GLY A 149 11.31 -8.61 -14.86
N LYS A 150 10.77 -7.46 -14.47
CA LYS A 150 10.60 -7.03 -13.08
C LYS A 150 9.28 -6.31 -12.89
N ILE A 151 8.71 -6.43 -11.71
CA ILE A 151 7.56 -5.66 -11.24
C ILE A 151 8.07 -4.73 -10.14
N ARG A 152 7.88 -3.43 -10.29
CA ARG A 152 8.07 -2.47 -9.19
C ARG A 152 6.71 -2.11 -8.63
N LEU A 153 6.61 -2.10 -7.31
CA LEU A 153 5.42 -1.70 -6.58
C LEU A 153 5.78 -0.52 -5.67
N ASP A 154 4.97 0.53 -5.77
CA ASP A 154 5.04 1.70 -4.92
C ASP A 154 3.78 1.71 -4.06
N ALA A 155 3.94 1.44 -2.77
CA ALA A 155 2.87 1.53 -1.79
C ALA A 155 2.98 2.89 -1.10
N THR A 156 1.93 3.71 -1.15
CA THR A 156 1.93 5.08 -0.66
C THR A 156 0.80 5.30 0.34
N LEU A 157 1.12 5.83 1.51
CA LEU A 157 0.12 6.28 2.48
C LEU A 157 -0.58 7.53 1.97
N MET A 158 -1.91 7.45 1.86
CA MET A 158 -2.77 8.49 1.33
C MET A 158 -3.86 8.89 2.34
N PRO A 159 -4.15 10.19 2.49
CA PRO A 159 -5.32 10.65 3.21
C PRO A 159 -6.62 10.20 2.52
N LEU A 160 -7.57 9.65 3.28
CA LEU A 160 -8.92 9.34 2.82
C LEU A 160 -9.78 10.58 2.53
N LYS A 161 -10.64 10.50 1.52
CA LYS A 161 -11.60 11.56 1.23
C LYS A 161 -12.57 11.75 2.40
N ASP A 162 -12.96 13.00 2.65
CA ASP A 162 -14.02 13.37 3.61
C ASP A 162 -13.78 12.89 5.05
N ARG A 163 -12.52 12.65 5.43
CA ARG A 163 -12.11 12.38 6.82
C ARG A 163 -11.44 13.61 7.42
N ASP A 164 -11.85 13.99 8.63
CA ASP A 164 -11.25 15.11 9.34
C ASP A 164 -9.87 14.75 9.87
N TYR A 165 -8.87 15.53 9.46
CA TYR A 165 -7.46 15.38 9.88
C TYR A 165 -7.11 16.13 11.17
N GLY A 166 -8.10 16.32 12.05
CA GLY A 166 -7.97 17.12 13.27
C GLY A 166 -7.43 16.34 14.48
N ALA A 167 -7.30 17.04 15.62
CA ALA A 167 -6.77 16.56 16.90
C ALA A 167 -7.53 15.36 17.54
N GLY A 168 -8.55 14.81 16.87
CA GLY A 168 -9.35 13.67 17.29
C GLY A 168 -9.10 12.38 16.50
N ILE A 169 -8.17 12.35 15.53
CA ILE A 169 -7.82 11.09 14.87
C ILE A 169 -7.25 10.13 15.91
N ARG A 170 -7.89 8.96 16.05
CA ARG A 170 -7.28 7.82 16.75
C ARG A 170 -6.16 7.27 15.89
N ILE A 171 -4.99 7.92 15.98
CA ILE A 171 -3.72 7.42 15.44
C ILE A 171 -3.44 6.13 16.20
N GLY A 172 -3.74 5.02 15.56
CA GLY A 172 -3.53 3.67 16.07
C GLY A 172 -2.91 2.85 14.97
N SER A 173 -2.32 1.71 15.32
CA SER A 173 -1.66 0.82 14.37
C SER A 173 -2.53 0.60 13.12
N PHE A 174 -2.02 1.03 11.96
CA PHE A 174 -2.61 0.75 10.67
C PHE A 174 -1.97 -0.53 10.13
N ALA A 175 -2.81 -1.52 9.81
CA ALA A 175 -2.39 -2.74 9.14
C ALA A 175 -3.47 -3.17 8.15
N ALA A 176 -3.15 -3.07 6.86
CA ALA A 176 -3.98 -3.60 5.80
C ALA A 176 -3.23 -4.71 5.06
N ALA A 177 -3.99 -5.56 4.38
CA ALA A 177 -3.49 -6.68 3.61
C ALA A 177 -4.28 -6.86 2.30
N ALA A 178 -3.54 -7.14 1.24
CA ALA A 178 -4.08 -7.43 -0.08
C ALA A 178 -3.28 -8.52 -0.76
N THR A 179 -3.92 -9.19 -1.71
CA THR A 179 -3.33 -10.14 -2.65
C THR A 179 -3.09 -9.44 -4.00
N LEU A 180 -1.85 -9.46 -4.50
CA LEU A 180 -1.57 -9.17 -5.91
C LEU A 180 -1.87 -10.39 -6.77
N ASN A 181 -2.95 -10.33 -7.54
CA ASN A 181 -3.30 -11.34 -8.52
C ASN A 181 -2.59 -11.04 -9.84
N ILE A 182 -1.99 -12.09 -10.39
CA ILE A 182 -1.29 -12.08 -11.68
C ILE A 182 -1.98 -13.13 -12.54
N VAL A 183 -2.58 -12.75 -13.65
CA VAL A 183 -3.40 -13.63 -14.49
C VAL A 183 -2.84 -13.68 -15.91
N TYR A 184 -2.54 -14.89 -16.38
CA TYR A 184 -2.10 -15.17 -17.75
C TYR A 184 -3.27 -15.64 -18.63
N TYR A 185 -3.32 -15.22 -19.90
CA TYR A 185 -4.39 -15.58 -20.84
C TYR A 185 -3.99 -15.48 -22.32
#